data_AF-A0A936BCI7-F1
#
_entry.id   AF-A0A936BCI7-F1
#
_cell.length_a   1.000
_cell.length_b   1.000
_cell.length_c   1.000
_cell.angle_alpha   90.00
_cell.angle_beta   90.00
_cell.angle_gamma   90.00
#
_symmetry.space_group_name_H-M   'P 1'
#
loop_
_entity.id
_entity.type
_entity.pdbx_description
1 polymer ?
#
loop_
_entity_poly.entity_id
_entity_poly.type
_entity_poly.pdbx_seq_one_letter_code
_entity_poly.pdbx_strand_id
1 'polypeptide(L)'
;MHADIVDLRAFYSTPTGKLAERSIASALAAIWADIAQERLVGLGYCLPWLDRLAERAERTFAFMPAGQGAVRWPVDAPSATALVFEEELPLPDAAIDRLLLVHALEFAESTRDMLHEAWRVLAPGGRLVIVVPNRRGLWARSELTPFGAGRPYSRSQLIALLREASFTPGEFGEALFFPPTGRRSLLGLFRAFERTGKRLWPMFAGAIVVEAQKRLYQGLPVASRSSRRVFVPVLAPQGMGRSGSARQDSA
;
A
#
# COMPACT_ATOMS: atom_id res chain seq x y z
N MET A 1 7.36 13.32 18.21
CA MET A 1 8.84 13.35 18.16
C MET A 1 9.20 12.56 16.92
N HIS A 2 9.76 13.21 15.90
CA HIS A 2 10.17 12.53 14.67
C HIS A 2 11.33 11.57 14.99
N ALA A 3 11.35 10.38 14.39
CA ALA A 3 12.51 9.50 14.51
C ALA A 3 13.67 10.12 13.71
N ASP A 4 14.78 10.40 14.38
CA ASP A 4 15.99 10.93 13.76
C ASP A 4 16.58 9.88 12.80
N ILE A 5 17.04 10.30 11.64
CA ILE A 5 17.71 9.46 10.64
C ILE A 5 18.92 8.72 11.23
N VAL A 6 19.60 9.32 12.21
CA VAL A 6 20.73 8.71 12.93
C VAL A 6 20.27 7.52 13.76
N ASP A 7 19.14 7.65 14.48
CA ASP A 7 18.57 6.58 15.29
C ASP A 7 18.04 5.44 14.42
N LEU A 8 17.38 5.77 13.31
CA LEU A 8 16.92 4.79 12.32
C LEU A 8 18.11 4.00 11.77
N ARG A 9 19.16 4.69 11.33
CA ARG A 9 20.38 4.05 10.83
C ARG A 9 21.07 3.19 11.89
N ALA A 10 21.17 3.68 13.11
CA ALA A 10 21.74 2.95 14.24
C ALA A 10 20.94 1.67 14.52
N PHE A 11 19.61 1.75 14.57
CA PHE A 11 18.73 0.60 14.77
C PHE A 11 18.94 -0.47 13.69
N TYR A 12 18.92 -0.10 12.41
CA TYR A 12 19.09 -1.05 11.30
C TYR A 12 20.50 -1.67 11.23
N SER A 13 21.51 -1.05 11.86
CA SER A 13 22.83 -1.65 12.02
C SER A 13 22.88 -2.81 13.03
N THR A 14 21.93 -2.85 13.98
CA THR A 14 21.88 -3.88 15.03
C THR A 14 21.47 -5.26 14.49
N PRO A 15 21.77 -6.36 15.20
CA PRO A 15 21.30 -7.70 14.81
C PRO A 15 19.77 -7.80 14.70
N THR A 16 19.04 -7.14 15.59
CA THR A 16 17.57 -7.11 15.58
C THR A 16 17.05 -6.28 14.40
N GLY A 17 17.67 -5.15 14.10
CA GLY A 17 17.37 -4.33 12.93
C GLY A 17 17.59 -5.07 11.61
N LYS A 18 18.68 -5.81 11.47
CA LYS A 18 18.95 -6.66 10.28
C LYS A 18 17.91 -7.77 10.10
N LEU A 19 17.36 -8.31 11.19
CA LEU A 19 16.25 -9.27 11.10
C LEU A 19 14.95 -8.58 10.70
N ALA A 20 14.69 -7.39 11.25
CA ALA A 20 13.52 -6.60 10.90
C ALA A 20 13.52 -6.23 9.41
N GLU A 21 14.66 -5.77 8.91
CA GLU A 21 14.92 -5.48 7.51
C GLU A 21 14.61 -6.68 6.61
N ARG A 22 15.13 -7.87 6.95
CA ARG A 22 14.90 -9.12 6.21
C ARG A 22 13.43 -9.52 6.20
N SER A 23 12.75 -9.40 7.35
CA SER A 23 11.34 -9.73 7.48
C SER A 23 10.48 -8.83 6.60
N ILE A 24 10.74 -7.52 6.63
CA ILE A 24 10.06 -6.54 5.77
C ILE A 24 10.41 -6.80 4.30
N ALA A 25 11.67 -7.09 3.97
CA ALA A 25 12.07 -7.41 2.60
C ALA A 25 11.35 -8.66 2.07
N SER A 26 11.13 -9.68 2.91
CA SER A 26 10.35 -10.86 2.54
C SER A 26 8.86 -10.55 2.32
N ALA A 27 8.29 -9.63 3.12
CA ALA A 27 6.90 -9.19 2.92
C ALA A 27 6.77 -8.33 1.66
N LEU A 28 7.72 -7.42 1.42
CA LEU A 28 7.82 -6.63 0.20
C LEU A 28 7.92 -7.54 -1.03
N ALA A 29 8.84 -8.51 -1.04
CA ALA A 29 9.01 -9.42 -2.18
C ALA A 29 7.76 -10.28 -2.49
N ALA A 30 6.85 -10.49 -1.52
CA ALA A 30 5.62 -11.23 -1.73
C ALA A 30 4.52 -10.40 -2.39
N ILE A 31 4.55 -9.07 -2.20
CA ILE A 31 3.57 -8.13 -2.75
C ILE A 31 4.10 -7.51 -4.04
N TRP A 32 5.41 -7.28 -4.08
CA TRP A 32 6.05 -6.47 -5.08
C TRP A 32 6.58 -7.35 -6.21
N ALA A 33 5.89 -7.31 -7.35
CA ALA A 33 6.34 -7.93 -8.61
C ALA A 33 7.57 -7.19 -9.19
N ASP A 34 8.14 -7.74 -10.26
CA ASP A 34 9.34 -7.21 -10.93
C ASP A 34 9.26 -5.68 -11.18
N ILE A 35 10.37 -4.99 -10.95
CA ILE A 35 10.55 -3.52 -11.03
C ILE A 35 11.43 -3.11 -12.22
N ALA A 36 11.68 -4.05 -13.13
CA ALA A 36 12.48 -3.78 -14.31
C ALA A 36 11.97 -2.57 -15.09
N GLN A 37 12.86 -1.62 -15.37
CA GLN A 37 12.61 -0.41 -16.17
C GLN A 37 11.63 0.61 -15.56
N GLU A 38 11.42 0.58 -14.24
CA GLU A 38 10.55 1.56 -13.57
C GLU A 38 11.36 2.57 -12.75
N ARG A 39 10.80 3.78 -12.60
CA ARG A 39 11.35 4.85 -11.75
C ARG A 39 10.83 4.66 -10.33
N LEU A 40 11.75 4.36 -9.40
CA LEU A 40 11.47 4.10 -8.00
C LEU A 40 11.89 5.27 -7.11
N VAL A 41 11.00 5.68 -6.21
CA VAL A 41 11.36 6.59 -5.11
C VAL A 41 11.07 5.91 -3.78
N GLY A 42 12.01 5.98 -2.85
CA GLY A 42 11.75 5.68 -1.44
C GLY A 42 11.52 6.98 -0.67
N LEU A 43 10.46 7.07 0.12
CA LEU A 43 10.17 8.17 1.03
C LEU A 43 10.30 7.70 2.49
N GLY A 44 11.10 8.42 3.29
CA GLY A 44 11.46 8.04 4.66
C GLY A 44 12.78 7.25 4.71
N TYR A 45 12.91 6.33 5.67
CA TYR A 45 14.11 5.50 5.79
C TYR A 45 13.99 4.22 4.97
N CYS A 46 14.18 4.32 3.65
CA CYS A 46 14.03 3.20 2.70
C CYS A 46 15.35 2.53 2.29
N LEU A 47 16.51 3.06 2.71
CA LEU A 47 17.84 2.69 2.18
C LEU A 47 18.11 1.19 2.09
N PRO A 48 17.86 0.37 3.15
CA PRO A 48 18.20 -1.05 3.11
C PRO A 48 17.47 -1.86 2.03
N TRP A 49 16.28 -1.40 1.63
CA TRP A 49 15.51 -2.02 0.55
C TRP A 49 15.84 -1.41 -0.80
N LEU A 50 16.10 -0.10 -0.86
CA LEU A 50 16.56 0.56 -2.09
C LEU A 50 17.88 -0.04 -2.58
N ASP A 51 18.81 -0.40 -1.69
CA ASP A 51 20.06 -1.09 -2.07
C ASP A 51 19.81 -2.35 -2.92
N ARG A 52 18.72 -3.09 -2.65
CA ARG A 52 18.38 -4.32 -3.37
C ARG A 52 17.52 -4.08 -4.61
N LEU A 53 16.76 -3.00 -4.61
CA LEU A 53 15.81 -2.68 -5.67
C LEU A 53 16.45 -1.82 -6.76
N ALA A 54 17.45 -1.01 -6.40
CA ALA A 54 18.15 -0.10 -7.32
C ALA A 54 18.86 -0.83 -8.46
N GLU A 55 19.31 -2.08 -8.25
CA GLU A 55 19.92 -2.89 -9.31
C GLU A 55 18.95 -3.27 -10.45
N ARG A 56 17.63 -3.22 -10.18
CA ARG A 56 16.59 -3.66 -11.12
C ARG A 56 15.77 -2.50 -11.69
N ALA A 57 15.69 -1.39 -10.96
CA ALA A 57 14.96 -0.19 -11.38
C ALA A 57 15.76 0.59 -12.45
N GLU A 58 15.08 1.36 -13.29
CA GLU A 58 15.76 2.28 -14.24
C GLU A 58 16.47 3.40 -13.47
N ARG A 59 15.76 3.98 -12.49
CA ARG A 59 16.24 5.07 -11.63
C ARG A 59 15.70 4.88 -10.23
N THR A 60 16.53 5.19 -9.24
CA THR A 60 16.14 5.12 -7.83
C THR A 60 16.58 6.36 -7.07
N PHE A 61 15.65 6.99 -6.35
CA PHE A 61 15.95 8.11 -5.45
C PHE A 61 15.51 7.80 -4.03
N ALA A 62 16.25 8.34 -3.06
CA ALA A 62 15.93 8.27 -1.64
C ALA A 62 15.50 9.66 -1.15
N PHE A 63 14.20 9.87 -1.00
CA PHE A 63 13.63 11.09 -0.44
C PHE A 63 13.48 10.94 1.06
N MET A 64 14.09 11.84 1.82
CA MET A 64 14.07 11.79 3.27
C MET A 64 13.38 13.05 3.81
N PRO A 65 12.35 12.90 4.66
CA PRO A 65 11.67 14.02 5.25
C PRO A 65 12.61 14.96 6.01
N ALA A 66 12.41 16.27 5.83
CA ALA A 66 13.22 17.29 6.50
C ALA A 66 13.22 17.14 8.02
N GLY A 67 12.08 16.75 8.62
CA GLY A 67 11.94 16.52 10.05
C GLY A 67 12.70 15.30 10.60
N GLN A 68 13.11 14.36 9.73
CA GLN A 68 13.91 13.18 10.11
C GLN A 68 15.41 13.40 9.86
N GLY A 69 15.77 14.20 8.86
CA GLY A 69 17.14 14.38 8.38
C GLY A 69 17.48 13.46 7.21
N ALA A 70 18.67 13.63 6.64
CA ALA A 70 19.10 12.89 5.45
C ALA A 70 20.47 12.21 5.62
N VAL A 71 20.64 11.08 4.94
CA VAL A 71 21.91 10.36 4.82
C VAL A 71 22.25 10.18 3.35
N ARG A 72 23.51 10.47 2.99
CA ARG A 72 24.01 10.25 1.63
C ARG A 72 23.87 8.78 1.24
N TRP A 73 23.22 8.54 0.10
CA TRP A 73 23.06 7.24 -0.53
C TRP A 73 23.03 7.41 -2.06
N PRO A 74 23.55 6.47 -2.85
CA PRO A 74 24.37 5.33 -2.45
C PRO A 74 25.76 5.75 -1.93
N VAL A 75 26.44 4.85 -1.20
CA VAL A 75 27.75 5.14 -0.61
C VAL A 75 28.84 5.26 -1.69
N ASP A 76 28.78 4.41 -2.72
CA ASP A 76 29.84 4.26 -3.72
C ASP A 76 29.53 4.94 -5.07
N ALA A 77 28.50 5.80 -5.12
CA ALA A 77 28.11 6.51 -6.34
C ALA A 77 27.67 7.96 -6.05
N PRO A 78 27.36 8.79 -7.07
CA PRO A 78 26.76 10.10 -6.86
C PRO A 78 25.51 10.01 -5.98
N SER A 79 25.29 11.02 -5.13
CA SER A 79 24.16 11.02 -4.21
C SER A 79 22.85 11.04 -4.99
N ALA A 80 21.99 10.07 -4.69
CA ALA A 80 20.60 10.00 -5.10
C ALA A 80 19.64 10.28 -3.94
N THR A 81 20.16 10.79 -2.81
CA THR A 81 19.36 11.27 -1.67
C THR A 81 18.96 12.73 -1.85
N ALA A 82 17.70 13.06 -1.56
CA ALA A 82 17.22 14.43 -1.41
C ALA A 82 16.48 14.60 -0.07
N LEU A 83 16.69 15.75 0.58
CA LEU A 83 15.90 16.18 1.73
C LEU A 83 14.64 16.87 1.18
N VAL A 84 13.46 16.45 1.64
CA VAL A 84 12.17 16.91 1.08
C VAL A 84 11.16 17.24 2.16
N PHE A 85 10.16 18.04 1.81
CA PHE A 85 8.88 18.07 2.54
C PHE A 85 7.96 17.01 1.94
N GLU A 86 7.26 16.29 2.79
CA GLU A 86 6.51 15.09 2.40
C GLU A 86 5.24 15.45 1.62
N GLU A 87 4.74 16.66 1.88
CA GLU A 87 3.57 17.29 1.29
C GLU A 87 3.90 18.05 0.00
N GLU A 88 5.19 18.24 -0.32
CA GLU A 88 5.66 18.96 -1.50
C GLU A 88 6.95 18.32 -2.04
N LEU A 89 6.78 17.21 -2.75
CA LEU A 89 7.86 16.48 -3.37
C LEU A 89 8.40 17.25 -4.58
N PRO A 90 9.73 17.34 -4.76
CA PRO A 90 10.37 18.09 -5.84
C PRO A 90 10.34 17.33 -7.17
N LEU A 91 9.16 16.85 -7.57
CA LEU A 91 8.91 16.08 -8.78
C LEU A 91 7.69 16.64 -9.52
N PRO A 92 7.68 16.60 -10.86
CA PRO A 92 6.49 16.93 -11.61
C PRO A 92 5.39 15.86 -11.41
N ASP A 93 4.18 16.18 -11.85
CA ASP A 93 3.07 15.24 -11.84
C ASP A 93 3.41 14.00 -12.69
N ALA A 94 2.96 12.82 -12.24
CA ALA A 94 3.15 11.55 -12.96
C ALA A 94 4.62 11.20 -13.33
N ALA A 95 5.58 11.67 -12.53
CA ALA A 95 7.01 11.51 -12.75
C ALA A 95 7.59 10.16 -12.31
N ILE A 96 6.88 9.37 -11.50
CA ILE A 96 7.40 8.12 -10.94
C ILE A 96 6.42 6.97 -11.08
N ASP A 97 6.94 5.76 -11.22
CA ASP A 97 6.11 4.57 -11.43
C ASP A 97 5.86 3.85 -10.11
N ARG A 98 6.85 3.89 -9.20
CA ARG A 98 6.76 3.25 -7.88
C ARG A 98 7.23 4.15 -6.75
N LEU A 99 6.49 4.10 -5.64
CA LEU A 99 6.80 4.82 -4.42
C LEU A 99 6.78 3.86 -3.22
N LEU A 100 7.86 3.83 -2.44
CA LEU A 100 8.01 3.03 -1.23
C LEU A 100 8.09 3.93 -0.01
N LEU A 101 7.14 3.81 0.92
CA LEU A 101 7.12 4.52 2.19
C LEU A 101 7.53 3.56 3.31
N VAL A 102 8.60 3.87 4.03
CA VAL A 102 8.99 3.16 5.25
C VAL A 102 9.46 4.17 6.28
N HIS A 103 8.93 4.11 7.51
CA HIS A 103 9.21 5.12 8.54
C HIS A 103 8.88 6.53 8.01
N ALA A 104 7.73 6.69 7.37
CA ALA A 104 7.30 7.96 6.78
C ALA A 104 5.88 8.29 7.23
N LEU A 105 4.90 7.49 6.80
CA LEU A 105 3.48 7.73 7.08
C LEU A 105 3.17 7.85 8.58
N GLU A 106 3.89 7.09 9.42
CA GLU A 106 3.75 7.09 10.88
C GLU A 106 4.34 8.34 11.57
N PHE A 107 5.18 9.10 10.88
CA PHE A 107 5.77 10.34 11.36
C PHE A 107 5.23 11.58 10.64
N ALA A 108 4.37 11.40 9.63
CA ALA A 108 3.79 12.46 8.84
C ALA A 108 3.02 13.48 9.70
N GLU A 109 3.25 14.77 9.45
CA GLU A 109 2.45 15.84 10.04
C GLU A 109 1.01 15.77 9.50
N SER A 110 0.88 15.67 8.17
CA SER A 110 -0.39 15.45 7.48
C SER A 110 -0.33 14.20 6.60
N THR A 111 -0.85 13.09 7.12
CA THR A 111 -0.99 11.85 6.34
C THR A 111 -1.82 12.04 5.07
N ARG A 112 -2.79 12.97 5.11
CA ARG A 112 -3.65 13.28 3.96
C ARG A 112 -2.84 13.96 2.86
N ASP A 113 -2.10 15.02 3.21
CA ASP A 113 -1.38 15.82 2.22
C ASP A 113 -0.20 15.03 1.64
N MET A 114 0.54 14.27 2.46
CA MET A 114 1.56 13.32 1.96
C MET A 114 0.97 12.33 0.95
N LEU A 115 -0.20 11.74 1.22
CA LEU A 115 -0.80 10.78 0.30
C LEU A 115 -1.35 11.45 -0.97
N HIS A 116 -1.88 12.67 -0.88
CA HIS A 116 -2.26 13.43 -2.07
C HIS A 116 -1.05 13.78 -2.92
N GLU A 117 0.06 14.13 -2.28
CA GLU A 117 1.31 14.45 -2.97
C GLU A 117 1.93 13.21 -3.62
N ALA A 118 1.94 12.08 -2.92
CA ALA A 118 2.28 10.78 -3.47
C ALA A 118 1.39 10.44 -4.69
N TRP A 119 0.09 10.73 -4.62
CA TRP A 119 -0.84 10.53 -5.72
C TRP A 119 -0.50 11.44 -6.91
N ARG A 120 -0.13 12.71 -6.67
CA ARG A 120 0.25 13.68 -7.72
C ARG A 120 1.46 13.19 -8.52
N VAL A 121 2.54 12.80 -7.83
CA VAL A 121 3.80 12.39 -8.47
C VAL A 121 3.74 10.99 -9.11
N LEU A 122 2.86 10.11 -8.65
CA LEU A 122 2.70 8.77 -9.24
C LEU A 122 2.07 8.83 -10.63
N ALA A 123 2.64 8.10 -11.57
CA ALA A 123 2.10 7.90 -12.90
C ALA A 123 0.76 7.14 -12.85
N PRO A 124 -0.12 7.31 -13.85
CA PRO A 124 -1.32 6.48 -13.97
C PRO A 124 -0.97 4.99 -13.98
N GLY A 125 -1.61 4.19 -13.12
CA GLY A 125 -1.28 2.78 -12.95
C GLY A 125 -0.09 2.50 -12.02
N GLY A 126 0.61 3.54 -11.57
CA GLY A 126 1.71 3.47 -10.63
C GLY A 126 1.32 2.89 -9.27
N ARG A 127 2.31 2.36 -8.57
CA ARG A 127 2.14 1.57 -7.33
C ARG A 127 2.79 2.26 -6.15
N LEU A 128 2.03 2.34 -5.06
CA LEU A 128 2.45 2.82 -3.76
C LEU A 128 2.56 1.62 -2.83
N VAL A 129 3.69 1.47 -2.15
CA VAL A 129 3.85 0.48 -1.08
C VAL A 129 4.15 1.21 0.21
N ILE A 130 3.40 0.90 1.26
CA ILE A 130 3.56 1.53 2.57
C ILE A 130 3.86 0.45 3.61
N VAL A 131 4.93 0.65 4.37
CA VAL A 131 5.29 -0.15 5.55
C VAL A 131 5.05 0.71 6.78
N VAL A 132 4.16 0.27 7.67
CA VAL A 132 3.86 0.98 8.93
C VAL A 132 3.79 0.03 10.12
N PRO A 133 3.98 0.53 11.36
CA PRO A 133 3.78 -0.26 12.56
C PRO A 133 2.33 -0.74 12.70
N ASN A 134 2.18 -2.02 13.04
CA ASN A 134 0.87 -2.60 13.32
C ASN A 134 0.44 -2.24 14.73
N ARG A 135 -0.71 -1.57 14.88
CA ARG A 135 -1.29 -1.19 16.19
C ARG A 135 -1.49 -2.35 17.15
N ARG A 136 -1.72 -3.56 16.64
CA ARG A 136 -1.90 -4.75 17.48
C ARG A 136 -0.60 -5.49 17.78
N GLY A 137 0.50 -5.14 17.11
CA GLY A 137 1.78 -5.82 17.21
C GLY A 137 2.58 -5.41 18.46
N LEU A 138 3.48 -6.28 18.90
CA LEU A 138 4.37 -6.00 20.04
C LEU A 138 5.38 -4.87 19.76
N TRP A 139 5.75 -4.68 18.50
CA TRP A 139 6.71 -3.67 18.08
C TRP A 139 6.22 -2.25 18.30
N ALA A 140 4.93 -1.99 18.01
CA ALA A 140 4.29 -0.71 18.27
C ALA A 140 4.20 -0.36 19.77
N ARG A 141 4.47 -1.31 20.66
CA ARG A 141 4.46 -1.12 22.12
C ARG A 141 5.86 -0.96 22.70
N SER A 142 6.91 -1.00 21.87
CA SER A 142 8.29 -0.91 22.31
C SER A 142 8.89 0.44 21.93
N GLU A 143 9.12 1.28 22.93
CA GLU A 143 9.78 2.59 22.78
C GLU A 143 11.27 2.47 22.38
N LEU A 144 11.84 1.27 22.50
CA LEU A 144 13.23 0.97 22.13
C LEU A 144 13.43 0.73 20.62
N THR A 145 12.35 0.77 19.84
CA THR A 145 12.39 0.53 18.40
C THR A 145 11.71 1.66 17.65
N PRO A 146 12.13 1.96 16.41
CA PRO A 146 11.50 3.03 15.63
C PRO A 146 10.01 2.77 15.38
N PHE A 147 9.60 1.51 15.38
CA PHE A 147 8.20 1.10 15.22
C PHE A 147 7.29 1.50 16.39
N GLY A 148 7.84 1.80 17.57
CA GLY A 148 7.08 2.31 18.71
C GLY A 148 7.06 3.82 18.83
N ALA A 149 7.90 4.54 18.08
CA ALA A 149 7.99 6.00 18.15
C ALA A 149 6.93 6.72 17.30
N GLY A 150 6.49 6.09 16.20
CA GLY A 150 5.50 6.64 15.27
C GLY A 150 4.06 6.27 15.60
N ARG A 151 3.11 6.85 14.86
CA ARG A 151 1.68 6.52 14.96
C ARG A 151 1.42 5.11 14.39
N PRO A 152 0.90 4.16 15.18
CA PRO A 152 0.60 2.84 14.65
C PRO A 152 -0.77 2.79 13.97
N TYR A 153 -0.88 1.95 12.93
CA TYR A 153 -2.09 1.83 12.11
C TYR A 153 -2.72 0.44 12.20
N SER A 154 -4.03 0.39 11.97
CA SER A 154 -4.75 -0.84 11.62
C SER A 154 -4.95 -0.94 10.11
N ARG A 155 -5.18 -2.16 9.61
CA ARG A 155 -5.55 -2.41 8.20
C ARG A 155 -6.74 -1.56 7.75
N SER A 156 -7.79 -1.45 8.56
CA SER A 156 -8.98 -0.65 8.24
C SER A 156 -8.68 0.84 8.11
N GLN A 157 -7.81 1.38 8.96
CA GLN A 157 -7.40 2.79 8.89
C GLN A 157 -6.57 3.07 7.64
N LEU A 158 -5.65 2.17 7.26
CA LEU A 158 -4.90 2.30 6.00
C LEU A 158 -5.83 2.27 4.79
N ILE A 159 -6.80 1.35 4.76
CA ILE A 159 -7.79 1.29 3.67
C ILE A 159 -8.58 2.59 3.57
N ALA A 160 -9.02 3.16 4.70
CA ALA A 160 -9.73 4.44 4.71
C ALA A 160 -8.85 5.58 4.16
N LEU A 161 -7.63 5.73 4.67
CA LEU A 161 -6.69 6.77 4.23
C LEU A 161 -6.34 6.67 2.74
N LEU A 162 -6.04 5.47 2.26
CA LEU A 162 -5.74 5.23 0.86
C LEU A 162 -6.94 5.59 -0.04
N ARG A 163 -8.17 5.22 0.35
CA ARG A 163 -9.38 5.57 -0.41
C ARG A 163 -9.66 7.06 -0.40
N GLU A 164 -9.46 7.73 0.74
CA GLU A 164 -9.58 9.19 0.85
C GLU A 164 -8.61 9.91 -0.10
N ALA A 165 -7.40 9.37 -0.29
CA ALA A 165 -6.40 9.88 -1.22
C ALA A 165 -6.55 9.31 -2.65
N SER A 166 -7.71 8.75 -3.02
CA SER A 166 -7.99 8.22 -4.36
C SER A 166 -7.10 7.06 -4.83
N PHE A 167 -6.47 6.34 -3.91
CA PHE A 167 -5.81 5.08 -4.20
C PHE A 167 -6.78 3.90 -4.10
N THR A 168 -6.51 2.86 -4.89
CA THR A 168 -7.16 1.56 -4.74
C THR A 168 -6.26 0.63 -3.92
N PRO A 169 -6.63 0.26 -2.68
CA PRO A 169 -5.85 -0.69 -1.89
C PRO A 169 -5.80 -2.05 -2.59
N GLY A 170 -4.61 -2.65 -2.64
CA GLY A 170 -4.34 -3.96 -3.20
C GLY A 170 -4.01 -4.98 -2.11
N GLU A 171 -2.93 -5.73 -2.34
CA GLU A 171 -2.49 -6.81 -1.45
C GLU A 171 -1.91 -6.28 -0.14
N PHE A 172 -2.07 -7.09 0.91
CA PHE A 172 -1.52 -6.81 2.22
C PHE A 172 -0.57 -7.92 2.67
N GLY A 173 0.58 -7.52 3.17
CA GLY A 173 1.52 -8.38 3.88
C GLY A 173 1.69 -7.95 5.33
N GLU A 174 2.30 -8.85 6.08
CA GLU A 174 2.67 -8.65 7.47
C GLU A 174 4.13 -9.04 7.65
N ALA A 175 4.83 -8.32 8.53
CA ALA A 175 6.23 -8.53 8.83
C ALA A 175 6.47 -8.47 10.35
N LEU A 176 7.67 -8.85 10.77
CA LEU A 176 8.14 -8.80 12.17
C LEU A 176 7.38 -9.74 13.11
N PHE A 177 7.22 -11.02 12.72
CA PHE A 177 6.55 -12.06 13.54
C PHE A 177 7.37 -12.56 14.75
N PHE A 178 8.32 -11.76 15.23
CA PHE A 178 9.19 -12.06 16.36
C PHE A 178 9.21 -10.88 17.32
N PRO A 179 9.45 -11.06 18.63
CA PRO A 179 9.39 -9.97 19.60
C PRO A 179 10.59 -9.00 19.46
N PRO A 180 10.42 -7.72 19.82
CA PRO A 180 11.48 -6.71 19.81
C PRO A 180 12.47 -6.92 20.97
N THR A 181 13.32 -7.94 20.87
CA THR A 181 14.31 -8.27 21.91
C THR A 181 15.73 -8.16 21.37
N GLY A 182 16.67 -7.69 22.21
CA GLY A 182 18.10 -7.58 21.88
C GLY A 182 18.93 -8.82 22.20
N ARG A 183 18.33 -9.89 22.74
CA ARG A 183 19.05 -11.09 23.21
C ARG A 183 19.42 -11.99 22.03
N ARG A 184 20.71 -11.98 21.66
CA ARG A 184 21.28 -12.76 20.53
C ARG A 184 20.94 -14.25 20.56
N SER A 185 20.83 -14.86 21.75
CA SER A 185 20.52 -16.29 21.92
C SER A 185 19.13 -16.69 21.42
N LEU A 186 18.15 -15.78 21.49
CA LEU A 186 16.78 -16.05 21.03
C LEU A 186 16.60 -15.77 19.52
N LEU A 187 17.48 -14.96 18.93
CA LEU A 187 17.43 -14.60 17.50
C LEU A 187 17.61 -15.82 16.56
N GLY A 188 18.41 -16.81 16.97
CA GLY A 188 18.58 -18.05 16.21
C GLY A 188 17.30 -18.89 16.13
N LEU A 189 16.52 -18.92 17.23
CA LEU A 189 15.24 -19.62 17.32
C LEU A 189 14.17 -18.95 16.43
N PHE A 190 14.21 -17.61 16.34
CA PHE A 190 13.25 -16.84 15.54
C PHE A 190 13.46 -16.99 14.02
N ARG A 191 14.70 -17.21 13.54
CA ARG A 191 14.96 -17.52 12.11
C ARG A 191 14.29 -18.81 11.66
N ALA A 192 14.19 -19.82 12.53
CA ALA A 192 13.44 -21.04 12.24
C ALA A 192 11.92 -20.80 12.27
N PHE A 193 11.47 -19.86 13.12
CA PHE A 193 10.06 -19.53 13.29
C PHE A 193 9.46 -18.68 12.17
N GLU A 194 10.25 -17.92 11.40
CA GLU A 194 9.72 -17.06 10.33
C GLU A 194 9.00 -17.86 9.22
N ARG A 195 9.40 -19.13 9.01
CA ARG A 195 8.74 -20.05 8.06
C ARG A 195 7.43 -20.64 8.60
N THR A 196 7.30 -20.82 9.91
CA THR A 196 6.15 -21.50 10.54
C THR A 196 5.16 -20.52 11.19
N GLY A 197 5.60 -19.31 11.53
CA GLY A 197 4.86 -18.30 12.29
C GLY A 197 3.73 -17.61 11.54
N LYS A 198 3.79 -17.51 10.20
CA LYS A 198 2.71 -16.93 9.37
C LYS A 198 1.36 -17.61 9.59
N ARG A 199 1.35 -18.90 9.95
CA ARG A 199 0.12 -19.69 10.12
C ARG A 199 -0.38 -19.74 11.57
N LEU A 200 0.50 -19.55 12.55
CA LEU A 200 0.18 -19.74 13.96
C LEU A 200 0.05 -18.42 14.74
N TRP A 201 0.66 -17.32 14.28
CA TRP A 201 0.79 -16.10 15.09
C TRP A 201 0.64 -14.74 14.36
N PRO A 202 -0.51 -14.46 13.70
CA PRO A 202 -0.81 -13.12 13.15
C PRO A 202 -0.80 -12.01 14.22
N MET A 203 -1.08 -12.36 15.48
CA MET A 203 -1.07 -11.43 16.61
C MET A 203 0.29 -10.76 16.86
N PHE A 204 1.38 -11.36 16.38
CA PHE A 204 2.74 -10.84 16.60
C PHE A 204 3.28 -10.02 15.43
N ALA A 205 2.53 -9.86 14.33
CA ALA A 205 2.94 -9.02 13.21
C ALA A 205 3.22 -7.59 13.69
N GLY A 206 4.48 -7.18 13.72
CA GLY A 206 4.91 -5.87 14.19
C GLY A 206 4.72 -4.76 13.15
N ALA A 207 4.70 -5.10 11.86
CA ALA A 207 4.49 -4.16 10.76
C ALA A 207 3.49 -4.69 9.74
N ILE A 208 2.72 -3.78 9.15
CA ILE A 208 1.82 -4.03 8.03
C ILE A 208 2.49 -3.48 6.77
N VAL A 209 2.47 -4.25 5.70
CA VAL A 209 2.85 -3.81 4.36
C VAL A 209 1.58 -3.78 3.52
N VAL A 210 1.30 -2.66 2.87
CA VAL A 210 0.14 -2.53 1.98
C VAL A 210 0.60 -1.99 0.63
N GLU A 211 0.13 -2.62 -0.44
CA GLU A 211 0.20 -2.06 -1.78
C GLU A 211 -1.08 -1.29 -2.10
N ALA A 212 -0.94 -0.19 -2.82
CA ALA A 212 -2.04 0.58 -3.34
C ALA A 212 -1.71 1.07 -4.76
N GLN A 213 -2.72 1.23 -5.61
CA GLN A 213 -2.53 1.61 -7.00
C GLN A 213 -3.29 2.90 -7.33
N LYS A 214 -2.64 3.79 -8.09
CA LYS A 214 -3.30 4.95 -8.71
C LYS A 214 -4.11 4.48 -9.93
N ARG A 215 -5.43 4.36 -9.77
CA ARG A 215 -6.35 4.01 -10.88
C ARG A 215 -7.17 5.23 -11.28
N LEU A 216 -6.91 5.76 -12.48
CA LEU A 216 -7.67 6.89 -13.04
C LEU A 216 -9.09 6.50 -13.48
N TYR A 217 -9.29 5.22 -13.82
CA TYR A 217 -10.59 4.69 -14.21
C TYR A 217 -11.02 3.61 -13.21
N GLN A 218 -11.93 3.96 -12.30
CA GLN A 218 -12.81 2.96 -11.72
C GLN A 218 -13.86 2.65 -12.78
N GLY A 219 -13.76 1.49 -13.42
CA GLY A 219 -14.86 1.00 -14.26
C GLY A 219 -16.13 1.08 -13.42
N LEU A 220 -17.08 1.91 -13.85
CA LEU A 220 -18.40 1.96 -13.23
C LEU A 220 -18.88 0.51 -13.16
N PRO A 221 -19.23 -0.02 -11.98
CA PRO A 221 -19.86 -1.32 -11.96
C PRO A 221 -21.09 -1.16 -12.85
N VAL A 222 -21.10 -1.87 -13.98
CA VAL A 222 -22.33 -2.03 -14.74
C VAL A 222 -23.21 -2.81 -13.79
N ALA A 223 -23.99 -2.06 -13.00
CA ALA A 223 -25.05 -2.64 -12.19
C ALA A 223 -25.83 -3.46 -13.20
N SER A 224 -25.71 -4.79 -13.09
CA SER A 224 -26.51 -5.71 -13.87
C SER A 224 -27.93 -5.23 -13.63
N ARG A 225 -28.49 -4.54 -14.61
CA ARG A 225 -29.80 -3.95 -14.52
C ARG A 225 -30.68 -5.18 -14.51
N SER A 226 -31.03 -5.66 -13.31
CA SER A 226 -32.03 -6.69 -13.14
C SER A 226 -33.19 -6.19 -13.98
N SER A 227 -33.47 -6.87 -15.09
CA SER A 227 -34.50 -6.43 -16.00
C SER A 227 -35.77 -6.51 -15.17
N ARG A 228 -36.24 -5.38 -14.63
CA ARG A 228 -37.60 -5.25 -14.16
C ARG A 228 -38.42 -5.61 -15.39
N ARG A 229 -39.03 -6.80 -15.38
CA ARG A 229 -39.98 -7.21 -16.39
C ARG A 229 -41.05 -6.15 -16.40
N VAL A 230 -40.94 -5.20 -17.32
CA VAL A 230 -41.99 -4.22 -17.57
C VAL A 230 -43.11 -5.04 -18.17
N PHE A 231 -44.17 -5.25 -17.41
CA PHE A 231 -45.38 -5.87 -17.91
C PHE A 231 -45.98 -4.87 -18.91
N VAL A 232 -45.77 -5.13 -20.20
CA VAL A 232 -46.43 -4.38 -21.26
C VAL A 232 -47.81 -5.03 -21.42
N PRO A 233 -48.90 -4.41 -20.97
CA PRO A 233 -50.23 -4.95 -21.21
C PRO A 233 -50.49 -4.92 -22.72
N VAL A 234 -50.53 -6.09 -23.35
CA VAL A 234 -51.01 -6.22 -24.71
C VAL A 234 -52.52 -6.03 -24.67
N LEU A 235 -52.99 -4.86 -25.12
CA LEU A 235 -54.40 -4.65 -25.43
C LEU A 235 -54.72 -5.47 -26.68
N ALA A 236 -55.18 -6.71 -26.48
CA ALA A 236 -55.76 -7.51 -27.54
C ALA A 236 -57.14 -6.92 -27.89
N PRO A 237 -57.37 -6.44 -29.12
CA PRO A 237 -58.69 -5.97 -29.52
C PRO A 237 -59.67 -7.16 -29.51
N GLN A 238 -60.67 -7.10 -28.61
CA GLN A 238 -61.79 -8.01 -28.62
C GLN A 238 -62.65 -7.68 -29.83
N GLY A 239 -62.56 -8.49 -30.89
CA GLY A 239 -63.40 -8.36 -32.07
C GLY A 239 -64.87 -8.59 -31.70
N MET A 240 -65.70 -7.54 -31.81
CA MET A 240 -67.15 -7.68 -31.72
C MET A 240 -67.64 -8.59 -32.84
N GLY A 241 -68.15 -9.77 -32.49
CA GLY A 241 -68.82 -10.67 -33.42
C GLY A 241 -70.02 -9.98 -34.04
N ARG A 242 -69.93 -9.69 -35.35
CA ARG A 242 -71.10 -9.35 -36.16
C ARG A 242 -71.95 -10.61 -36.33
N SER A 243 -73.08 -10.66 -35.62
CA SER A 243 -74.19 -11.55 -35.95
C SER A 243 -74.73 -11.13 -37.33
N GLY A 244 -74.32 -11.86 -38.37
CA GLY A 244 -74.81 -11.71 -39.73
C GLY A 244 -75.97 -12.67 -39.95
N SER A 245 -77.15 -12.11 -40.18
CA SER A 245 -78.38 -12.83 -40.50
C SER A 245 -78.25 -13.66 -41.79
N ALA A 246 -78.47 -14.97 -41.68
CA ALA A 246 -78.81 -15.80 -42.83
C ALA A 246 -80.33 -15.76 -43.01
N ARG A 247 -80.81 -14.94 -43.96
CA ARG A 247 -82.13 -15.14 -44.57
C ARG A 247 -81.95 -16.08 -45.75
N GLN A 248 -82.67 -17.20 -45.69
CA GLN A 248 -82.82 -18.19 -46.74
C GLN A 248 -83.80 -17.67 -47.80
N ASP A 249 -83.33 -17.64 -49.05
CA ASP A 249 -84.10 -17.90 -50.27
C ASP A 249 -83.39 -19.14 -50.89
N SER A 250 -84.01 -20.16 -51.49
CA SER A 250 -85.20 -20.23 -52.34
C SER A 250 -85.63 -21.71 -52.49
N ALA A 251 -86.95 -21.96 -52.60
CA ALA A 251 -87.61 -22.87 -53.57
C ALA A 251 -89.08 -23.09 -53.14
#